data_AF-A0A935IKL5-F1
#
_entry.id   AF-A0A935IKL5-F1
#
_cell.length_a   1.000
_cell.length_b   1.000
_cell.length_c   1.000
_cell.angle_alpha   90.00
_cell.angle_beta   90.00
_cell.angle_gamma   90.00
#
_symmetry.space_group_name_H-M   'P 1'
#
loop_
_entity.id
_entity.type
_entity.pdbx_description
1 polymer ?
#
loop_
_entity_poly.entity_id
_entity_poly.type
_entity_poly.pdbx_seq_one_letter_code
_entity_poly.pdbx_strand_id
1 'polypeptide(L)'
;MNKLFITLIGLFGYYSFLTAQKYEIHVKIEGYTNDTLLLGYQYGDKQYIKDTALNKKGEFVFKGDTALESGMYLIVLQPTHDYFQILIDSDKQKFNISSDVKTLNESLKFKGSKLNDEFYDYINYIGIQKNKADSLGDLSKLEKDPKEKAKLEQALTKIDQAVKDKQESIINRKDKSLLGLLINWSKDVEIPKYEGTADEINEKSFLFYKTHFFDGGDFLDDRSLRLPLFASKVNRYLEKLTIQVPDSINAALDFILSKCKEGSEIYKYVLSNSLNTYANSKYVGMDGVYVHLVEKYYAQGKAPWIQEEPLAKMVQDAKALKPLLIDKIAPNITVYKQDSTPISLHDIKSEYTLLLIWAPDCGHCKESMPAIKKFYSEYKSKGVEIFALCSKTGDVKPCWDAVETLGMKDWINTTDPEHKSRFRIIYDVKTTPQVYILDKDKRILTKKIGAEQLPEVMEKLFRIKANETKEK
;
A
#
# COMPACT_ATOMS: atom_id res chain seq x y z
N MET A 1 35.05 -63.95 20.33
CA MET A 1 33.82 -64.49 19.71
C MET A 1 32.64 -64.07 20.55
N ASN A 2 31.90 -63.04 20.14
CA ASN A 2 30.50 -62.83 20.49
C ASN A 2 29.96 -61.66 19.65
N LYS A 3 29.04 -61.99 18.74
CA LYS A 3 28.32 -61.05 17.87
C LYS A 3 27.21 -60.39 18.69
N LEU A 4 27.20 -59.07 18.78
CA LEU A 4 26.07 -58.30 19.30
C LEU A 4 25.09 -58.03 18.15
N PHE A 5 23.88 -58.55 18.26
CA PHE A 5 22.74 -58.21 17.42
C PHE A 5 22.22 -56.81 17.81
N ILE A 6 22.23 -55.87 16.87
CA ILE A 6 21.54 -54.57 17.00
C ILE A 6 20.19 -54.71 16.30
N THR A 7 19.12 -54.74 17.07
CA THR A 7 17.74 -54.74 16.59
C THR A 7 17.36 -53.31 16.20
N LEU A 8 17.15 -53.09 14.90
CA LEU A 8 16.70 -51.82 14.33
C LEU A 8 15.18 -51.67 14.60
N ILE A 9 14.79 -50.76 15.48
CA ILE A 9 13.39 -50.35 15.66
C ILE A 9 13.05 -49.37 14.54
N GLY A 10 12.30 -49.84 13.54
CA GLY A 10 11.76 -48.98 12.49
C GLY A 10 10.62 -48.10 13.03
N LEU A 11 10.87 -46.79 13.14
CA LEU A 11 9.80 -45.80 13.24
C LEU A 11 9.04 -45.77 11.91
N PHE A 12 7.88 -46.41 11.87
CA PHE A 12 6.88 -46.16 10.84
C PHE A 12 6.30 -44.76 11.07
N GLY A 13 6.83 -43.77 10.35
CA GLY A 13 6.19 -42.46 10.23
C GLY A 13 4.82 -42.64 9.56
N TYR A 14 3.76 -42.29 10.28
CA TYR A 14 2.43 -42.09 9.71
C TYR A 14 2.51 -40.91 8.73
N TYR A 15 2.80 -41.19 7.47
CA TYR A 15 2.47 -40.28 6.38
C TYR A 15 0.96 -40.34 6.20
N SER A 16 0.24 -39.40 6.81
CA SER A 16 -1.13 -39.10 6.41
C SER A 16 -1.09 -38.64 4.96
N PHE A 17 -1.47 -39.53 4.04
CA PHE A 17 -1.85 -39.13 2.68
C PHE A 17 -3.06 -38.21 2.82
N LEU A 18 -2.82 -36.90 2.81
CA LEU A 18 -3.85 -35.91 2.51
C LEU A 18 -4.28 -36.19 1.08
N THR A 19 -5.40 -36.90 0.91
CA THR A 19 -6.08 -36.97 -0.39
C THR A 19 -6.39 -35.54 -0.80
N ALA A 20 -5.71 -35.04 -1.84
CA ALA A 20 -5.98 -33.72 -2.38
C ALA A 20 -7.47 -33.65 -2.74
N GLN A 21 -8.19 -32.75 -2.08
CA GLN A 21 -9.63 -32.61 -2.29
C GLN A 21 -9.85 -31.99 -3.67
N LYS A 22 -10.43 -32.78 -4.59
CA LYS A 22 -10.73 -32.32 -5.95
C LYS A 22 -11.91 -31.34 -5.94
N TYR A 23 -11.85 -30.27 -6.72
CA TYR A 23 -12.99 -29.41 -6.99
C TYR A 23 -13.64 -29.74 -8.33
N GLU A 24 -14.94 -29.51 -8.42
CA GLU A 24 -15.73 -29.72 -9.63
C GLU A 24 -16.97 -28.81 -9.60
N ILE A 25 -16.94 -27.73 -10.38
CA ILE A 25 -17.97 -26.71 -10.41
C ILE A 25 -18.60 -26.72 -11.79
N HIS A 26 -19.87 -27.08 -11.84
CA HIS A 26 -20.67 -27.12 -13.07
C HIS A 26 -21.45 -25.82 -13.21
N VAL A 27 -21.42 -25.21 -14.39
CA VAL A 27 -22.12 -23.95 -14.67
C VAL A 27 -22.96 -24.10 -15.93
N LYS A 28 -24.24 -23.70 -15.83
CA LYS A 28 -25.17 -23.60 -16.94
C LYS A 28 -25.77 -22.19 -16.97
N ILE A 29 -25.67 -21.52 -18.11
CA ILE A 29 -26.21 -20.17 -18.27
C ILE A 29 -27.15 -20.20 -19.48
N GLU A 30 -28.44 -20.08 -19.23
CA GLU A 30 -29.45 -20.03 -20.28
C GLU A 30 -29.25 -18.77 -21.13
N GLY A 31 -29.33 -18.93 -22.45
CA GLY A 31 -29.12 -17.84 -23.40
C GLY A 31 -27.65 -17.44 -23.62
N TYR A 32 -26.68 -18.03 -22.91
CA TYR A 32 -25.26 -17.75 -23.13
C TYR A 32 -24.73 -18.54 -24.34
N THR A 33 -24.30 -17.81 -25.37
CA THR A 33 -23.94 -18.37 -26.68
C THR A 33 -22.44 -18.52 -26.92
N ASN A 34 -21.61 -17.88 -26.09
CA ASN A 34 -20.16 -18.00 -26.21
C ASN A 34 -19.69 -19.40 -25.72
N ASP A 35 -18.55 -19.85 -26.23
CA ASP A 35 -17.99 -21.17 -25.93
C ASP A 35 -17.10 -21.19 -24.69
N THR A 36 -16.83 -20.04 -24.07
CA THR A 36 -15.82 -19.91 -23.01
C THR A 36 -16.38 -19.24 -21.76
N LEU A 37 -16.03 -19.76 -20.58
CA LEU A 37 -16.14 -19.08 -19.29
C LEU A 37 -14.78 -19.06 -18.59
N LEU A 38 -14.50 -17.97 -17.87
CA LEU A 38 -13.30 -17.86 -17.04
C LEU A 38 -13.68 -17.95 -15.57
N LEU A 39 -12.86 -18.66 -14.78
CA LEU A 39 -12.90 -18.65 -13.32
C LEU A 39 -11.81 -17.70 -12.83
N GLY A 40 -12.21 -16.60 -12.20
CA GLY A 40 -11.33 -15.66 -11.52
C GLY A 40 -11.38 -15.81 -10.01
N TYR A 41 -10.40 -15.24 -9.30
CA TYR A 41 -10.38 -15.15 -7.84
C TYR A 41 -9.86 -13.80 -7.35
N GLN A 42 -10.33 -13.38 -6.18
CA GLN A 42 -9.85 -12.20 -5.48
C GLN A 42 -8.58 -12.52 -4.69
N TYR A 43 -7.57 -11.67 -4.77
CA TYR A 43 -6.40 -11.69 -3.89
C TYR A 43 -5.89 -10.27 -3.67
N GLY A 44 -5.95 -9.81 -2.41
CA GLY A 44 -5.67 -8.42 -2.07
C GLY A 44 -6.65 -7.48 -2.75
N ASP A 45 -6.11 -6.50 -3.48
CA ASP A 45 -6.83 -5.51 -4.28
C ASP A 45 -7.01 -5.93 -5.76
N LYS A 46 -6.59 -7.14 -6.12
CA LYS A 46 -6.56 -7.61 -7.51
C LYS A 46 -7.40 -8.86 -7.73
N GLN A 47 -7.73 -9.07 -8.99
CA GLN A 47 -8.40 -10.27 -9.49
C GLN A 47 -7.48 -10.98 -10.48
N TYR A 48 -7.47 -12.30 -10.40
CA TYR A 48 -6.61 -13.15 -11.22
C TYR A 48 -7.43 -14.27 -11.85
N ILE A 49 -7.07 -14.65 -13.07
CA ILE A 49 -7.67 -15.83 -13.72
C ILE A 49 -7.05 -17.10 -13.12
N LYS A 50 -7.91 -18.02 -12.72
CA LYS A 50 -7.56 -19.35 -12.18
C LYS A 50 -7.65 -20.44 -13.25
N ASP A 51 -8.74 -20.44 -14.02
CA ASP A 51 -9.09 -21.56 -14.91
C ASP A 51 -10.02 -21.08 -16.05
N THR A 52 -10.14 -21.90 -17.09
CA THR A 52 -10.97 -21.67 -18.26
C THR A 52 -11.80 -22.91 -18.55
N ALA A 53 -13.13 -22.77 -18.63
CA ALA A 53 -14.03 -23.85 -19.01
C ALA A 53 -14.58 -23.60 -20.42
N LEU A 54 -14.57 -24.66 -21.23
CA LEU A 54 -15.18 -24.67 -22.56
C LEU A 54 -16.57 -25.31 -22.51
N ASN A 55 -17.48 -24.76 -23.31
CA ASN A 55 -18.84 -25.24 -23.44
C ASN A 55 -18.86 -26.67 -24.00
N LYS A 56 -19.49 -27.59 -23.26
CA LYS A 56 -19.79 -28.94 -23.72
C LYS A 56 -21.29 -29.19 -23.58
N LYS A 57 -22.02 -29.01 -24.69
CA LYS A 57 -23.48 -29.22 -24.77
C LYS A 57 -24.29 -28.33 -23.80
N GLY A 58 -23.93 -27.05 -23.69
CA GLY A 58 -24.58 -26.07 -22.82
C GLY A 58 -24.12 -26.09 -21.37
N GLU A 59 -23.03 -26.81 -21.07
CA GLU A 59 -22.48 -26.96 -19.73
C GLU A 59 -20.98 -26.63 -19.71
N PHE A 60 -20.57 -25.87 -18.71
CA PHE A 60 -19.19 -25.50 -18.45
C PHE A 60 -18.75 -26.17 -17.15
N VAL A 61 -17.58 -26.80 -17.13
CA VAL A 61 -17.09 -27.52 -15.95
C VAL A 61 -15.68 -27.07 -15.61
N PHE A 62 -15.54 -26.39 -14.47
CA PHE A 62 -14.24 -26.11 -13.87
C PHE A 62 -13.89 -27.27 -12.93
N LYS A 63 -12.72 -27.89 -13.12
CA LYS A 63 -12.31 -29.02 -12.27
C LYS A 63 -10.80 -29.09 -12.13
N GLY A 64 -10.35 -29.54 -10.97
CA GLY A 64 -8.92 -29.74 -10.70
C GLY A 64 -8.68 -30.70 -9.55
N ASP A 65 -7.48 -31.27 -9.51
CA ASP A 65 -7.09 -32.26 -8.50
C ASP A 65 -6.64 -31.64 -7.17
N THR A 66 -6.51 -30.30 -7.11
CA THR A 66 -6.14 -29.55 -5.90
C THR A 66 -7.28 -28.62 -5.52
N ALA A 67 -7.67 -28.62 -4.25
CA ALA A 67 -8.71 -27.74 -3.74
C ALA A 67 -8.39 -26.28 -4.03
N LEU A 68 -9.42 -25.52 -4.37
CA LEU A 68 -9.37 -24.07 -4.39
C LEU A 68 -9.19 -23.54 -2.97
N GLU A 69 -8.49 -22.42 -2.83
CA GLU A 69 -8.36 -21.77 -1.53
C GLU A 69 -9.69 -21.12 -1.16
N SER A 70 -9.98 -21.03 0.14
CA SER A 70 -11.23 -20.40 0.56
C SER A 70 -11.19 -18.89 0.29
N GLY A 71 -12.25 -18.38 -0.35
CA GLY A 71 -12.29 -16.99 -0.80
C GLY A 71 -13.41 -16.69 -1.78
N MET A 72 -13.38 -15.46 -2.30
CA MET A 72 -14.30 -15.00 -3.33
C MET A 72 -13.74 -15.27 -4.73
N TYR A 73 -14.56 -15.92 -5.55
CA TYR A 73 -14.30 -16.25 -6.94
C TYR A 73 -15.31 -15.56 -7.85
N LEU A 74 -14.96 -15.46 -9.12
CA LEU A 74 -15.77 -14.83 -10.16
C LEU A 74 -15.93 -15.78 -11.33
N ILE A 75 -17.15 -15.92 -11.83
CA ILE A 75 -17.40 -16.56 -13.13
C ILE A 75 -17.61 -15.45 -14.14
N VAL A 76 -16.70 -15.34 -15.11
CA VAL A 76 -16.65 -14.22 -16.07
C VAL A 76 -17.07 -14.70 -17.44
N LEU A 77 -18.04 -14.00 -18.02
CA LEU A 77 -18.55 -14.20 -19.37
C LEU A 77 -17.66 -13.47 -20.39
N GLN A 78 -17.65 -13.99 -21.61
CA GLN A 78 -16.91 -13.44 -22.74
C GLN A 78 -17.87 -13.12 -23.89
N PRO A 79 -17.64 -12.04 -24.66
CA PRO A 79 -16.60 -11.01 -24.48
C PRO A 79 -17.06 -9.84 -23.59
N THR A 80 -18.25 -9.90 -23.00
CA THR A 80 -18.84 -8.75 -22.28
C THR A 80 -18.09 -8.44 -20.99
N HIS A 81 -17.39 -9.43 -20.41
CA HIS A 81 -16.78 -9.35 -19.09
C HIS A 81 -17.79 -9.18 -17.94
N ASP A 82 -19.08 -9.42 -18.21
CA ASP A 82 -20.07 -9.57 -17.14
C ASP A 82 -19.70 -10.76 -16.27
N TYR A 83 -20.01 -10.68 -14.98
CA TYR A 83 -19.67 -11.74 -14.05
C TYR A 83 -20.69 -11.85 -12.91
N PHE A 84 -20.64 -12.98 -12.24
CA PHE A 84 -21.24 -13.17 -10.92
C PHE A 84 -20.22 -13.75 -9.96
N GLN A 85 -20.43 -13.52 -8.66
CA GLN A 85 -19.49 -13.90 -7.61
C GLN A 85 -19.93 -15.20 -6.94
N ILE A 86 -18.95 -16.02 -6.56
CA ILE A 86 -19.21 -17.21 -5.75
C ILE A 86 -18.24 -17.25 -4.58
N LEU A 87 -18.71 -17.76 -3.46
CA LEU A 87 -17.89 -18.06 -2.30
C LEU A 87 -17.46 -19.53 -2.35
N ILE A 88 -16.17 -19.76 -2.13
CA ILE A 88 -15.58 -21.09 -2.05
C ILE A 88 -15.09 -21.34 -0.63
N ASP A 89 -15.53 -22.45 -0.03
CA ASP A 89 -15.01 -22.95 1.24
C ASP A 89 -14.07 -24.13 1.01
N SER A 90 -13.24 -24.44 2.00
CA SER A 90 -12.22 -25.47 1.95
C SER A 90 -12.76 -26.91 1.80
N ASP A 91 -13.98 -27.20 2.25
CA ASP A 91 -14.49 -28.56 2.40
C ASP A 91 -15.59 -28.97 1.41
N LYS A 92 -16.20 -28.04 0.67
CA LYS A 92 -17.36 -28.30 -0.22
C LYS A 92 -17.27 -27.59 -1.56
N GLN A 93 -16.43 -28.13 -2.45
CA GLN A 93 -16.12 -27.54 -3.76
C GLN A 93 -16.69 -28.34 -4.94
N LYS A 94 -17.77 -29.08 -4.69
CA LYS A 94 -18.51 -29.85 -5.72
C LYS A 94 -19.95 -29.41 -5.75
N PHE A 95 -20.32 -28.60 -6.74
CA PHE A 95 -21.67 -28.04 -6.83
C PHE A 95 -21.99 -27.60 -8.25
N ASN A 96 -23.27 -27.31 -8.47
CA ASN A 96 -23.80 -26.84 -9.75
C ASN A 96 -24.35 -25.43 -9.57
N ILE A 97 -24.17 -24.62 -10.61
CA ILE A 97 -24.67 -23.26 -10.75
C ILE A 97 -25.54 -23.22 -12.01
N SER A 98 -26.73 -22.64 -11.89
CA SER A 98 -27.56 -22.30 -13.05
C SER A 98 -28.02 -20.85 -12.99
N SER A 99 -28.06 -20.15 -14.13
CA SER A 99 -28.53 -18.77 -14.26
C SER A 99 -29.08 -18.50 -15.68
N ASP A 100 -29.61 -17.31 -15.93
CA ASP A 100 -30.02 -16.77 -17.24
C ASP A 100 -29.18 -15.52 -17.54
N VAL A 101 -28.60 -15.44 -18.75
CA VAL A 101 -27.70 -14.35 -19.14
C VAL A 101 -28.32 -12.95 -19.05
N LYS A 102 -29.65 -12.82 -19.21
CA LYS A 102 -30.37 -11.54 -19.12
C LYS A 102 -30.58 -11.05 -17.69
N THR A 103 -30.54 -11.98 -16.72
CA THR A 103 -30.78 -11.73 -15.30
C THR A 103 -29.71 -12.44 -14.47
N LEU A 104 -28.45 -12.24 -14.88
CA LEU A 104 -27.32 -13.09 -14.50
C LEU A 104 -27.15 -13.23 -12.99
N ASN A 105 -27.42 -12.18 -12.22
CA ASN A 105 -27.29 -12.20 -10.77
C ASN A 105 -28.60 -12.54 -10.06
N GLU A 106 -29.75 -12.19 -10.64
CA GLU A 106 -31.08 -12.40 -10.03
C GLU A 106 -31.59 -13.84 -10.18
N SER A 107 -31.16 -14.55 -11.23
CA SER A 107 -31.64 -15.89 -11.57
C SER A 107 -30.71 -17.03 -11.10
N LEU A 108 -29.66 -16.70 -10.34
CA LEU A 108 -28.71 -17.69 -9.84
C LEU A 108 -29.35 -18.70 -8.90
N LYS A 109 -29.04 -19.97 -9.15
CA LYS A 109 -29.42 -21.09 -8.30
C LYS A 109 -28.23 -21.99 -8.09
N PHE A 110 -28.04 -22.44 -6.86
CA PHE A 110 -26.97 -23.37 -6.52
C PHE A 110 -27.56 -24.72 -6.13
N LYS A 111 -26.89 -25.79 -6.54
CA LYS A 111 -27.20 -27.16 -6.09
C LYS A 111 -25.94 -27.77 -5.52
N GLY A 112 -25.95 -28.03 -4.22
CA GLY A 112 -24.81 -28.57 -3.48
C GLY A 112 -23.90 -27.51 -2.85
N SER A 113 -24.32 -26.23 -2.80
CA SER A 113 -23.56 -25.15 -2.16
C SER A 113 -24.43 -24.26 -1.27
N LYS A 114 -24.67 -24.72 -0.04
CA LYS A 114 -25.42 -23.94 0.97
C LYS A 114 -24.82 -22.55 1.23
N LEU A 115 -23.49 -22.43 1.16
CA LEU A 115 -22.79 -21.17 1.36
C LEU A 115 -23.21 -20.12 0.31
N ASN A 116 -23.29 -20.52 -0.96
CA ASN A 116 -23.71 -19.61 -2.03
C ASN A 116 -25.21 -19.32 -2.01
N ASP A 117 -26.03 -20.30 -1.64
CA ASP A 117 -27.46 -20.07 -1.38
C ASP A 117 -27.64 -18.97 -0.32
N GLU A 118 -26.96 -19.11 0.83
CA GLU A 118 -27.02 -18.12 1.91
C GLU A 118 -26.43 -16.75 1.52
N PHE A 119 -25.38 -16.73 0.68
CA PHE A 119 -24.77 -15.50 0.19
C PHE A 119 -25.73 -14.68 -0.69
N TYR A 120 -26.38 -15.34 -1.65
CA TYR A 120 -27.35 -14.66 -2.52
C TYR A 120 -28.65 -14.33 -1.81
N ASP A 121 -29.12 -15.15 -0.87
CA ASP A 121 -30.23 -14.80 0.03
C ASP A 121 -29.92 -13.53 0.81
N TYR A 122 -28.69 -13.39 1.32
CA TYR A 122 -28.24 -12.19 2.01
C TYR A 122 -28.16 -10.98 1.08
N ILE A 123 -27.52 -11.07 -0.08
CA ILE A 123 -27.44 -9.95 -1.04
C ILE A 123 -28.84 -9.48 -1.44
N ASN A 124 -29.74 -10.41 -1.78
CA ASN A 124 -31.11 -10.10 -2.16
C ASN A 124 -31.88 -9.42 -1.02
N TYR A 125 -31.73 -9.91 0.21
CA TYR A 125 -32.32 -9.28 1.39
C TYR A 125 -31.82 -7.83 1.56
N ILE A 126 -30.51 -7.59 1.46
CA ILE A 126 -29.93 -6.25 1.58
C ILE A 126 -30.42 -5.33 0.46
N GLY A 127 -30.49 -5.82 -0.79
CA GLY A 127 -31.03 -5.06 -1.91
C GLY A 127 -32.48 -4.62 -1.69
N ILE A 128 -33.32 -5.51 -1.18
CA ILE A 128 -34.72 -5.19 -0.83
C ILE A 128 -34.80 -4.14 0.29
N GLN A 129 -34.02 -4.29 1.36
CA GLN A 129 -34.03 -3.33 2.47
C GLN A 129 -33.51 -1.97 2.04
N LYS A 130 -32.46 -1.93 1.21
CA LYS A 130 -31.91 -0.70 0.65
C LYS A 130 -32.96 0.04 -0.18
N ASN A 131 -33.63 -0.62 -1.12
CA ASN A 131 -34.67 0.02 -1.95
C ASN A 131 -35.81 0.60 -1.10
N LYS A 132 -36.21 -0.09 -0.02
CA LYS A 132 -37.20 0.43 0.95
C LYS A 132 -36.66 1.65 1.70
N ALA A 133 -35.42 1.59 2.20
CA ALA A 133 -34.79 2.68 2.93
C ALA A 133 -34.63 3.93 2.05
N ASP A 134 -34.17 3.76 0.80
CA ASP A 134 -34.02 4.86 -0.16
C ASP A 134 -35.38 5.54 -0.42
N SER A 135 -36.43 4.74 -0.67
CA SER A 135 -37.79 5.25 -0.88
C SER A 135 -38.34 6.02 0.34
N LEU A 136 -38.17 5.48 1.54
CA LEU A 136 -38.60 6.13 2.78
C LEU A 136 -37.76 7.38 3.09
N GLY A 137 -36.47 7.36 2.81
CA GLY A 137 -35.56 8.48 2.98
C GLY A 137 -35.93 9.66 2.10
N ASP A 138 -36.29 9.41 0.84
CA ASP A 138 -36.73 10.46 -0.07
C ASP A 138 -38.10 11.04 0.32
N LEU A 139 -39.04 10.20 0.75
CA LEU A 139 -40.31 10.67 1.34
C LEU A 139 -40.06 11.53 2.58
N SER A 140 -39.17 11.10 3.48
CA SER A 140 -38.86 11.81 4.73
C SER A 140 -38.22 13.18 4.53
N LYS A 141 -37.49 13.39 3.42
CA LYS A 141 -36.90 14.70 3.06
C LYS A 141 -37.95 15.69 2.56
N LEU A 142 -38.99 15.18 1.88
CA LEU A 142 -40.06 15.99 1.29
C LEU A 142 -41.20 16.29 2.28
N GLU A 143 -41.35 15.46 3.31
CA GLU A 143 -42.41 15.58 4.31
C GLU A 143 -42.23 16.84 5.18
N LYS A 144 -43.32 17.61 5.30
CA LYS A 144 -43.38 18.87 6.05
C LYS A 144 -44.10 18.71 7.40
N ASP A 145 -44.98 17.72 7.53
CA ASP A 145 -45.64 17.43 8.80
C ASP A 145 -44.63 16.75 9.76
N PRO A 146 -44.34 17.34 10.94
CA PRO A 146 -43.36 16.78 11.87
C PRO A 146 -43.72 15.38 12.39
N LYS A 147 -45.01 15.06 12.52
CA LYS A 147 -45.47 13.74 13.00
C LYS A 147 -45.32 12.68 11.92
N GLU A 148 -45.69 12.98 10.68
CA GLU A 148 -45.50 12.04 9.58
C GLU A 148 -44.01 11.83 9.26
N LYS A 149 -43.21 12.90 9.32
CA LYS A 149 -41.75 12.80 9.22
C LYS A 149 -41.16 11.89 10.30
N ALA A 150 -41.55 12.06 11.56
CA ALA A 150 -41.08 11.20 12.65
C ALA A 150 -41.45 9.72 12.46
N LYS A 151 -42.61 9.41 11.86
CA LYS A 151 -42.99 8.03 11.52
C LYS A 151 -42.08 7.44 10.43
N LEU A 152 -41.73 8.21 9.41
CA LEU A 152 -40.81 7.79 8.35
C LEU A 152 -39.41 7.52 8.91
N GLU A 153 -38.90 8.41 9.76
CA GLU A 153 -37.62 8.24 10.47
C GLU A 153 -37.62 7.01 11.39
N GLN A 154 -38.74 6.74 12.07
CA GLN A 154 -38.88 5.51 12.87
C GLN A 154 -38.90 4.25 11.99
N ALA A 155 -39.52 4.30 10.82
CA ALA A 155 -39.50 3.19 9.87
C ALA A 155 -38.10 2.91 9.32
N LEU A 156 -37.32 3.95 9.01
CA LEU A 156 -35.91 3.85 8.64
C LEU A 156 -35.09 3.16 9.75
N THR A 157 -35.24 3.62 10.99
CA THR A 157 -34.54 3.03 12.15
C THR A 157 -34.84 1.53 12.30
N LYS A 158 -36.09 1.11 12.04
CA LYS A 158 -36.47 -0.32 12.09
C LYS A 158 -35.83 -1.13 10.97
N ILE A 159 -35.67 -0.56 9.77
CA ILE A 159 -34.95 -1.21 8.67
C ILE A 159 -33.48 -1.39 9.04
N ASP A 160 -32.84 -0.33 9.55
CA ASP A 160 -31.44 -0.38 9.98
C ASP A 160 -31.22 -1.46 11.05
N GLN A 161 -32.11 -1.53 12.05
CA GLN A 161 -32.02 -2.56 13.08
C GLN A 161 -32.20 -3.97 12.49
N ALA A 162 -33.17 -4.17 11.59
CA ALA A 162 -33.39 -5.48 10.96
C ALA A 162 -32.18 -5.94 10.12
N VAL A 163 -31.52 -5.00 9.43
CA VAL A 163 -30.27 -5.28 8.70
C VAL A 163 -29.16 -5.68 9.67
N LYS A 164 -28.96 -4.94 10.76
CA LYS A 164 -27.96 -5.26 11.79
C LYS A 164 -28.22 -6.63 12.40
N ASP A 165 -29.45 -6.92 12.82
CA ASP A 165 -29.83 -8.21 13.39
C ASP A 165 -29.55 -9.37 12.42
N LYS A 166 -29.87 -9.18 11.13
CA LYS A 166 -29.58 -10.18 10.08
C LYS A 166 -28.08 -10.39 9.93
N GLN A 167 -27.27 -9.33 9.88
CA GLN A 167 -25.82 -9.43 9.78
C GLN A 167 -25.22 -10.13 11.00
N GLU A 168 -25.61 -9.74 12.22
CA GLU A 168 -25.14 -10.33 13.47
C GLU A 168 -25.53 -11.80 13.60
N SER A 169 -26.73 -12.19 13.14
CA SER A 169 -27.14 -13.60 13.09
C SER A 169 -26.23 -14.46 12.22
N ILE A 170 -25.58 -13.87 11.21
CA ILE A 170 -24.65 -14.57 10.33
C ILE A 170 -23.23 -14.53 10.91
N ILE A 171 -22.77 -13.38 11.41
CA ILE A 171 -21.43 -13.17 11.95
C ILE A 171 -21.20 -14.02 13.22
N ASN A 172 -22.17 -14.07 14.12
CA ASN A 172 -22.02 -14.72 15.43
C ASN A 172 -22.20 -16.25 15.39
N ARG A 173 -22.26 -16.85 14.20
CA ARG A 173 -22.35 -18.30 14.04
C ARG A 173 -21.05 -18.97 14.48
N LYS A 174 -21.18 -20.15 15.11
CA LYS A 174 -20.03 -20.95 15.57
C LYS A 174 -19.15 -21.48 14.44
N ASP A 175 -19.69 -21.58 13.23
CA ASP A 175 -18.99 -22.11 12.05
C ASP A 175 -17.94 -21.15 11.47
N LYS A 176 -17.94 -19.87 11.88
CA LYS A 176 -17.05 -18.82 11.35
C LYS A 176 -17.03 -18.84 9.81
N SER A 177 -18.21 -18.92 9.22
CA SER A 177 -18.38 -18.99 7.76
C SER A 177 -17.69 -17.85 7.00
N LEU A 178 -17.27 -18.12 5.77
CA LEU A 178 -16.69 -17.11 4.89
C LEU A 178 -17.65 -15.93 4.63
N LEU A 179 -18.96 -16.21 4.57
CA LEU A 179 -20.00 -15.18 4.48
C LEU A 179 -20.01 -14.27 5.72
N GLY A 180 -19.92 -14.85 6.92
CA GLY A 180 -19.79 -14.08 8.16
C GLY A 180 -18.56 -13.18 8.15
N LEU A 181 -17.41 -13.68 7.70
CA LEU A 181 -16.19 -12.89 7.56
C LEU A 181 -16.36 -11.73 6.56
N LEU A 182 -16.96 -11.99 5.40
CA LEU A 182 -17.25 -10.97 4.38
C LEU A 182 -18.17 -9.87 4.93
N ILE A 183 -19.25 -10.25 5.62
CA ILE A 183 -20.19 -9.29 6.20
C ILE A 183 -19.50 -8.49 7.30
N ASN A 184 -18.69 -9.12 8.15
CA ASN A 184 -17.97 -8.42 9.22
C ASN A 184 -17.06 -7.32 8.62
N TRP A 185 -16.29 -7.64 7.56
CA TRP A 185 -15.47 -6.67 6.83
C TRP A 185 -16.29 -5.52 6.22
N SER A 186 -17.57 -5.73 5.92
CA SER A 186 -18.47 -4.70 5.39
C SER A 186 -19.09 -3.79 6.44
N LYS A 187 -18.92 -4.08 7.74
CA LYS A 187 -19.49 -3.24 8.80
C LYS A 187 -18.89 -1.84 8.79
N ASP A 188 -19.77 -0.87 8.93
CA ASP A 188 -19.42 0.52 9.19
C ASP A 188 -19.17 0.75 10.68
N VAL A 189 -18.39 1.77 10.97
CA VAL A 189 -18.12 2.20 12.35
C VAL A 189 -19.26 3.10 12.82
N GLU A 190 -19.92 2.70 13.90
CA GLU A 190 -20.95 3.53 14.54
C GLU A 190 -20.30 4.58 15.42
N ILE A 191 -20.23 5.82 14.92
CA ILE A 191 -19.63 6.94 15.66
C ILE A 191 -20.63 7.43 16.71
N PRO A 192 -20.27 7.46 18.01
CA PRO A 192 -21.14 7.98 19.05
C PRO A 192 -21.32 9.50 18.90
N LYS A 193 -22.41 10.03 19.44
CA LYS A 193 -22.64 11.48 19.47
C LYS A 193 -21.72 12.13 20.49
N TYR A 194 -21.00 13.17 20.06
CA TYR A 194 -20.13 13.97 20.92
C TYR A 194 -20.72 15.35 21.16
N GLU A 195 -20.42 15.91 22.33
CA GLU A 195 -20.73 17.29 22.70
C GLU A 195 -19.47 18.16 22.62
N GLY A 196 -19.65 19.46 22.35
CA GLY A 196 -18.60 20.46 22.26
C GLY A 196 -18.79 21.42 21.08
N THR A 197 -17.73 22.17 20.79
CA THR A 197 -17.60 22.95 19.55
C THR A 197 -17.57 22.04 18.32
N ALA A 198 -17.83 22.60 17.13
CA ALA A 198 -17.78 21.84 15.88
C ALA A 198 -16.40 21.16 15.67
N ASP A 199 -15.32 21.85 16.00
CA ASP A 199 -13.96 21.32 15.86
C ASP A 199 -13.70 20.16 16.83
N GLU A 200 -14.10 20.29 18.10
CA GLU A 200 -13.97 19.21 19.09
C GLU A 200 -14.80 17.98 18.70
N ILE A 201 -16.02 18.18 18.17
CA ILE A 201 -16.86 17.08 17.68
C ILE A 201 -16.20 16.38 16.50
N ASN A 202 -15.68 17.14 15.53
CA ASN A 202 -15.01 16.59 14.35
C ASN A 202 -13.75 15.81 14.73
N GLU A 203 -12.93 16.36 15.64
CA GLU A 203 -11.72 15.70 16.12
C GLU A 203 -12.04 14.39 16.85
N LYS A 204 -12.96 14.42 17.84
CA LYS A 204 -13.37 13.22 18.58
C LYS A 204 -13.97 12.16 17.65
N SER A 205 -14.82 12.59 16.71
CA SER A 205 -15.44 11.69 15.72
C SER A 205 -14.39 11.04 14.82
N PHE A 206 -13.42 11.80 14.34
CA PHE A 206 -12.34 11.29 13.51
C PHE A 206 -11.44 10.31 14.28
N LEU A 207 -11.03 10.66 15.50
CA LEU A 207 -10.20 9.80 16.34
C LEU A 207 -10.90 8.49 16.67
N PHE A 208 -12.19 8.54 17.00
CA PHE A 208 -13.00 7.35 17.23
C PHE A 208 -13.09 6.50 15.96
N TYR A 209 -13.47 7.11 14.84
CA TYR A 209 -13.58 6.42 13.55
C TYR A 209 -12.28 5.71 13.19
N LYS A 210 -11.13 6.39 13.33
CA LYS A 210 -9.82 5.81 13.04
C LYS A 210 -9.49 4.64 13.98
N THR A 211 -9.76 4.80 15.28
CA THR A 211 -9.46 3.75 16.28
C THR A 211 -10.26 2.47 16.03
N HIS A 212 -11.55 2.62 15.71
CA HIS A 212 -12.49 1.53 15.51
C HIS A 212 -12.62 1.07 14.05
N PHE A 213 -11.81 1.64 13.14
CA PHE A 213 -11.90 1.41 11.70
C PHE A 213 -11.84 -0.07 11.29
N PHE A 214 -11.10 -0.87 12.07
CA PHE A 214 -10.85 -2.29 11.82
C PHE A 214 -11.63 -3.24 12.73
N ASP A 215 -12.57 -2.76 13.56
CA ASP A 215 -13.26 -3.60 14.54
C ASP A 215 -14.12 -4.70 13.90
N GLY A 216 -14.60 -4.47 12.67
CA GLY A 216 -15.29 -5.48 11.87
C GLY A 216 -14.36 -6.44 11.11
N GLY A 217 -13.04 -6.27 11.17
CA GLY A 217 -12.08 -7.10 10.43
C GLY A 217 -11.45 -8.21 11.27
N ASP A 218 -11.10 -9.33 10.64
CA ASP A 218 -10.26 -10.37 11.26
C ASP A 218 -8.92 -10.48 10.52
N PHE A 219 -7.85 -9.97 11.15
CA PHE A 219 -6.47 -9.99 10.65
C PHE A 219 -5.75 -11.32 10.92
N LEU A 220 -6.38 -12.24 11.67
CA LEU A 220 -5.83 -13.56 11.98
C LEU A 220 -6.35 -14.64 11.02
N ASP A 221 -7.38 -14.33 10.25
CA ASP A 221 -7.97 -15.22 9.26
C ASP A 221 -7.50 -14.87 7.84
N ASP A 222 -6.55 -15.65 7.31
CA ASP A 222 -5.95 -15.43 5.99
C ASP A 222 -6.96 -15.43 4.82
N ARG A 223 -8.18 -15.96 5.04
CA ARG A 223 -9.27 -15.88 4.04
C ARG A 223 -9.67 -14.44 3.76
N SER A 224 -9.46 -13.51 4.70
CA SER A 224 -9.73 -12.07 4.50
C SER A 224 -9.01 -11.51 3.28
N LEU A 225 -7.81 -12.02 2.98
CA LEU A 225 -7.03 -11.59 1.82
C LEU A 225 -7.70 -11.94 0.48
N ARG A 226 -8.60 -12.93 0.46
CA ARG A 226 -9.37 -13.37 -0.72
C ARG A 226 -10.79 -12.82 -0.71
N LEU A 227 -11.02 -11.76 0.05
CA LEU A 227 -12.26 -10.98 0.08
C LEU A 227 -11.98 -9.54 -0.38
N PRO A 228 -12.95 -8.86 -1.01
CA PRO A 228 -12.71 -7.57 -1.69
C PRO A 228 -12.42 -6.39 -0.74
N LEU A 229 -12.80 -6.49 0.53
CA LEU A 229 -12.77 -5.35 1.46
C LEU A 229 -11.49 -5.25 2.30
N PHE A 230 -10.71 -6.33 2.42
CA PHE A 230 -9.51 -6.33 3.27
C PHE A 230 -8.47 -5.30 2.81
N ALA A 231 -7.97 -5.47 1.58
CA ALA A 231 -6.91 -4.62 1.05
C ALA A 231 -7.37 -3.17 0.86
N SER A 232 -8.62 -2.97 0.43
CA SER A 232 -9.19 -1.62 0.27
C SER A 232 -9.35 -0.89 1.60
N LYS A 233 -9.73 -1.58 2.69
CA LYS A 233 -9.72 -0.97 4.03
C LYS A 233 -8.31 -0.67 4.51
N VAL A 234 -7.34 -1.59 4.35
CA VAL A 234 -5.93 -1.34 4.70
C VAL A 234 -5.40 -0.10 3.96
N ASN A 235 -5.62 -0.01 2.64
CA ASN A 235 -5.19 1.14 1.84
C ASN A 235 -5.89 2.42 2.28
N ARG A 236 -7.22 2.39 2.53
CA ARG A 236 -7.95 3.57 3.04
C ARG A 236 -7.39 4.06 4.38
N TYR A 237 -7.05 3.17 5.29
CA TYR A 237 -6.46 3.53 6.57
C TYR A 237 -5.10 4.23 6.40
N LEU A 238 -4.25 3.71 5.52
CA LEU A 238 -2.92 4.25 5.25
C LEU A 238 -2.96 5.55 4.44
N GLU A 239 -3.84 5.66 3.45
CA GLU A 239 -3.84 6.79 2.50
C GLU A 239 -4.78 7.93 2.91
N LYS A 240 -5.89 7.62 3.60
CA LYS A 240 -6.96 8.59 3.89
C LYS A 240 -7.08 8.94 5.36
N LEU A 241 -6.72 8.01 6.26
CA LEU A 241 -6.84 8.22 7.71
C LEU A 241 -5.50 8.48 8.39
N THR A 242 -4.41 8.43 7.63
CA THR A 242 -3.05 8.62 8.14
C THR A 242 -2.40 9.80 7.42
N ILE A 243 -1.71 10.64 8.20
CA ILE A 243 -0.95 11.76 7.65
C ILE A 243 0.16 11.19 6.77
N GLN A 244 0.32 11.75 5.58
CA GLN A 244 1.26 11.26 4.57
C GLN A 244 2.70 11.74 4.86
N VAL A 245 3.22 11.37 6.03
CA VAL A 245 4.62 11.56 6.44
C VAL A 245 5.16 10.24 7.02
N PRO A 246 6.47 9.95 6.89
CA PRO A 246 7.03 8.66 7.27
C PRO A 246 6.66 8.19 8.67
N ASP A 247 6.78 9.04 9.68
CA ASP A 247 6.51 8.66 11.08
C ASP A 247 5.06 8.21 11.31
N SER A 248 4.10 8.93 10.71
CA SER A 248 2.68 8.60 10.82
C SER A 248 2.36 7.30 10.09
N ILE A 249 2.94 7.11 8.90
CA ILE A 249 2.77 5.88 8.11
C ILE A 249 3.42 4.69 8.82
N ASN A 250 4.62 4.85 9.38
CA ASN A 250 5.32 3.83 10.14
C ASN A 250 4.48 3.36 11.33
N ALA A 251 3.93 4.28 12.11
CA ALA A 251 3.03 3.96 13.23
C ALA A 251 1.76 3.23 12.77
N ALA A 252 1.16 3.66 11.65
CA ALA A 252 -0.01 3.01 11.08
C ALA A 252 0.27 1.59 10.57
N LEU A 253 1.40 1.38 9.89
CA LEU A 253 1.84 0.07 9.43
C LEU A 253 2.16 -0.85 10.60
N ASP A 254 2.83 -0.34 11.63
CA ASP A 254 3.11 -1.10 12.85
C ASP A 254 1.83 -1.54 13.55
N PHE A 255 0.84 -0.65 13.64
CA PHE A 255 -0.48 -0.97 14.17
C PHE A 255 -1.16 -2.08 13.34
N ILE A 256 -1.19 -1.97 12.02
CA ILE A 256 -1.80 -2.98 11.14
C ILE A 256 -1.06 -4.32 11.29
N LEU A 257 0.27 -4.34 11.17
CA LEU A 257 1.08 -5.55 11.26
C LEU A 257 0.98 -6.20 12.65
N SER A 258 0.75 -5.42 13.72
CA SER A 258 0.52 -5.97 15.07
C SER A 258 -0.81 -6.72 15.21
N LYS A 259 -1.79 -6.47 14.33
CA LYS A 259 -3.04 -7.22 14.29
C LYS A 259 -2.91 -8.55 13.56
N CYS A 260 -1.90 -8.70 12.71
CA CYS A 260 -1.67 -9.90 11.92
C CYS A 260 -0.90 -10.95 12.74
N LYS A 261 -1.13 -12.22 12.44
CA LYS A 261 -0.25 -13.29 12.93
C LYS A 261 1.06 -13.26 12.15
N GLU A 262 2.20 -13.15 12.83
CA GLU A 262 3.52 -13.14 12.19
C GLU A 262 3.70 -14.40 11.31
N GLY A 263 4.13 -14.20 10.07
CA GLY A 263 4.30 -15.26 9.07
C GLY A 263 3.02 -15.71 8.34
N SER A 264 1.83 -15.18 8.68
CA SER A 264 0.59 -15.50 7.94
C SER A 264 0.58 -14.87 6.53
N GLU A 265 -0.33 -15.32 5.67
CA GLU A 265 -0.45 -14.78 4.30
C GLU A 265 -0.87 -13.31 4.32
N ILE A 266 -1.76 -12.90 5.23
CA ILE A 266 -2.09 -11.49 5.44
C ILE A 266 -0.87 -10.68 5.87
N TYR A 267 -0.11 -11.18 6.86
CA TYR A 267 1.09 -10.49 7.34
C TYR A 267 2.10 -10.29 6.20
N LYS A 268 2.35 -11.35 5.44
CA LYS A 268 3.23 -11.34 4.26
C LYS A 268 2.74 -10.38 3.18
N TYR A 269 1.43 -10.38 2.89
CA TYR A 269 0.84 -9.46 1.91
C TYR A 269 1.02 -8.01 2.34
N VAL A 270 0.61 -7.64 3.57
CA VAL A 270 0.72 -6.26 4.06
C VAL A 270 2.18 -5.82 4.05
N LEU A 271 3.09 -6.61 4.64
CA LEU A 271 4.50 -6.24 4.74
C LEU A 271 5.15 -6.09 3.34
N SER A 272 4.96 -7.06 2.46
CA SER A 272 5.56 -7.04 1.12
C SER A 272 4.97 -5.98 0.21
N ASN A 273 3.64 -5.79 0.26
CA ASN A 273 2.96 -4.76 -0.51
C ASN A 273 3.41 -3.36 -0.05
N SER A 274 3.43 -3.10 1.26
CA SER A 274 3.91 -1.81 1.79
C SER A 274 5.37 -1.57 1.45
N LEU A 275 6.26 -2.56 1.60
CA LEU A 275 7.66 -2.42 1.21
C LEU A 275 7.79 -2.00 -0.26
N ASN A 276 7.09 -2.71 -1.17
CA ASN A 276 7.12 -2.40 -2.60
C ASN A 276 6.55 -1.01 -2.90
N THR A 277 5.45 -0.62 -2.25
CA THR A 277 4.83 0.70 -2.40
C THR A 277 5.80 1.82 -2.03
N TYR A 278 6.46 1.72 -0.86
CA TYR A 278 7.34 2.79 -0.39
C TYR A 278 8.72 2.77 -1.02
N ALA A 279 9.23 1.60 -1.44
CA ALA A 279 10.43 1.51 -2.27
C ALA A 279 10.28 2.22 -3.62
N ASN A 280 9.07 2.21 -4.18
CA ASN A 280 8.74 2.83 -5.48
C ASN A 280 8.02 4.19 -5.35
N SER A 281 7.93 4.75 -4.13
CA SER A 281 7.22 5.99 -3.91
C SER A 281 7.90 7.16 -4.61
N LYS A 282 7.10 7.97 -5.28
CA LYS A 282 7.53 9.24 -5.91
C LYS A 282 7.44 10.42 -4.95
N TYR A 283 6.92 10.22 -3.74
CA TYR A 283 6.79 11.26 -2.74
C TYR A 283 8.09 11.38 -1.92
N VAL A 284 8.54 12.62 -1.75
CA VAL A 284 9.78 12.93 -1.01
C VAL A 284 9.66 12.45 0.44
N GLY A 285 10.73 11.81 0.92
CA GLY A 285 10.86 11.33 2.30
C GLY A 285 10.24 9.95 2.58
N MET A 286 9.46 9.39 1.65
CA MET A 286 8.82 8.07 1.84
C MET A 286 9.79 6.90 1.87
N ASP A 287 11.04 7.10 1.45
CA ASP A 287 12.11 6.14 1.69
C ASP A 287 12.40 5.93 3.19
N GLY A 288 11.98 6.86 4.06
CA GLY A 288 11.95 6.64 5.51
C GLY A 288 11.04 5.50 5.93
N VAL A 289 9.93 5.27 5.21
CA VAL A 289 9.03 4.13 5.47
C VAL A 289 9.68 2.83 5.00
N TYR A 290 10.33 2.85 3.84
CA TYR A 290 11.12 1.70 3.37
C TYR A 290 12.20 1.31 4.38
N VAL A 291 13.00 2.27 4.86
CA VAL A 291 14.04 2.04 5.86
C VAL A 291 13.45 1.46 7.15
N HIS A 292 12.35 2.02 7.65
CA HIS A 292 11.66 1.50 8.84
C HIS A 292 11.22 0.04 8.67
N LEU A 293 10.57 -0.28 7.56
CA LEU A 293 10.11 -1.64 7.28
C LEU A 293 11.28 -2.63 7.21
N VAL A 294 12.35 -2.26 6.50
CA VAL A 294 13.55 -3.10 6.40
C VAL A 294 14.19 -3.32 7.77
N GLU A 295 14.44 -2.27 8.54
CA GLU A 295 15.14 -2.38 9.82
C GLU A 295 14.32 -3.12 10.89
N LYS A 296 13.01 -2.87 10.94
CA LYS A 296 12.13 -3.39 12.00
C LYS A 296 11.62 -4.81 11.73
N TYR A 297 11.39 -5.16 10.47
CA TYR A 297 10.78 -6.45 10.12
C TYR A 297 11.75 -7.36 9.38
N TYR A 298 12.30 -6.92 8.25
CA TYR A 298 13.14 -7.78 7.41
C TYR A 298 14.46 -8.12 8.09
N ALA A 299 15.20 -7.12 8.58
CA ALA A 299 16.48 -7.31 9.26
C ALA A 299 16.36 -8.08 10.59
N GLN A 300 15.16 -8.12 11.18
CA GLN A 300 14.88 -8.85 12.42
C GLN A 300 14.40 -10.30 12.17
N GLY A 301 14.42 -10.78 10.92
CA GLY A 301 14.03 -12.15 10.58
C GLY A 301 12.51 -12.38 10.54
N LYS A 302 11.69 -11.31 10.59
CA LYS A 302 10.22 -11.42 10.57
C LYS A 302 9.64 -11.66 9.17
N ALA A 303 10.50 -11.73 8.15
CA ALA A 303 10.11 -12.02 6.76
C ALA A 303 10.81 -13.30 6.25
N PRO A 304 10.51 -14.50 6.81
CA PRO A 304 11.23 -15.73 6.50
C PRO A 304 11.05 -16.23 5.06
N TRP A 305 10.12 -15.64 4.30
CA TRP A 305 9.91 -15.94 2.89
C TRP A 305 10.93 -15.26 1.95
N ILE A 306 11.78 -14.39 2.46
CA ILE A 306 12.82 -13.71 1.68
C ILE A 306 14.14 -14.50 1.78
N GLN A 307 14.78 -14.71 0.65
CA GLN A 307 16.09 -15.37 0.57
C GLN A 307 17.21 -14.47 1.12
N GLU A 308 18.31 -15.06 1.57
CA GLU A 308 19.40 -14.36 2.25
C GLU A 308 20.04 -13.24 1.41
N GLU A 309 20.31 -13.49 0.12
CA GLU A 309 20.98 -12.53 -0.76
C GLU A 309 20.12 -11.27 -1.06
N PRO A 310 18.84 -11.40 -1.47
CA PRO A 310 17.93 -10.26 -1.55
C PRO A 310 17.76 -9.52 -0.22
N LEU A 311 17.68 -10.24 0.90
CA LEU A 311 17.57 -9.64 2.23
C LEU A 311 18.82 -8.81 2.56
N ALA A 312 20.02 -9.33 2.31
CA ALA A 312 21.27 -8.63 2.54
C ALA A 312 21.34 -7.33 1.72
N LYS A 313 20.91 -7.37 0.45
CA LYS A 313 20.82 -6.18 -0.41
C LYS A 313 19.86 -5.14 0.16
N MET A 314 18.65 -5.54 0.56
CA MET A 314 17.68 -4.63 1.18
C MET A 314 18.23 -3.96 2.44
N VAL A 315 18.88 -4.74 3.31
CA VAL A 315 19.52 -4.23 4.53
C VAL A 315 20.64 -3.26 4.20
N GLN A 316 21.45 -3.54 3.17
CA GLN A 316 22.50 -2.62 2.72
C GLN A 316 21.92 -1.32 2.16
N ASP A 317 20.90 -1.40 1.31
CA ASP A 317 20.22 -0.23 0.74
C ASP A 317 19.59 0.62 1.86
N ALA A 318 18.90 0.01 2.83
CA ALA A 318 18.34 0.72 3.98
C ALA A 318 19.42 1.40 4.83
N LYS A 319 20.58 0.74 5.06
CA LYS A 319 21.73 1.34 5.76
C LYS A 319 22.29 2.55 5.03
N ALA A 320 22.34 2.52 3.69
CA ALA A 320 22.81 3.65 2.89
C ALA A 320 21.80 4.82 2.88
N LEU A 321 20.50 4.53 2.86
CA LEU A 321 19.44 5.55 2.85
C LEU A 321 19.20 6.21 4.22
N LYS A 322 19.36 5.45 5.32
CA LYS A 322 19.09 5.91 6.68
C LYS A 322 19.73 7.26 7.06
N PRO A 323 21.04 7.52 6.81
CA PRO A 323 21.64 8.82 7.11
C PRO A 323 21.18 9.94 6.18
N LEU A 324 20.52 9.60 5.06
CA LEU A 324 20.06 10.54 4.04
C LEU A 324 18.57 10.86 4.16
N LEU A 325 17.88 10.34 5.17
CA LEU A 325 16.46 10.64 5.40
C LEU A 325 16.26 12.13 5.73
N ILE A 326 15.05 12.62 5.51
CA ILE A 326 14.65 13.97 5.93
C ILE A 326 14.89 14.12 7.44
N ASP A 327 15.27 15.33 7.85
CA ASP A 327 15.63 15.74 9.21
C ASP A 327 16.94 15.13 9.77
N LYS A 328 17.62 14.27 9.02
CA LYS A 328 18.98 13.82 9.35
C LYS A 328 20.02 14.85 8.94
N ILE A 329 21.10 14.94 9.70
CA ILE A 329 22.28 15.73 9.33
C ILE A 329 22.94 15.03 8.14
N ALA A 330 23.06 15.74 7.02
CA ALA A 330 23.71 15.24 5.82
C ALA A 330 25.15 14.82 6.15
N PRO A 331 25.60 13.62 5.75
CA PRO A 331 26.96 13.16 6.03
C PRO A 331 28.02 14.15 5.53
N ASN A 332 28.99 14.51 6.37
CA ASN A 332 30.04 15.41 5.91
C ASN A 332 30.92 14.72 4.85
N ILE A 333 31.27 15.47 3.81
CA ILE A 333 32.21 15.07 2.77
C ILE A 333 33.22 16.18 2.56
N THR A 334 34.49 15.81 2.40
CA THR A 334 35.57 16.73 2.04
C THR A 334 36.00 16.46 0.61
N VAL A 335 35.90 17.48 -0.23
CA VAL A 335 36.15 17.43 -1.68
C VAL A 335 37.02 18.62 -2.08
N TYR A 336 37.38 18.75 -3.35
CA TYR A 336 38.43 19.68 -3.80
C TYR A 336 37.91 20.71 -4.78
N LYS A 337 38.32 21.97 -4.60
CA LYS A 337 38.14 23.05 -5.58
C LYS A 337 39.10 22.87 -6.78
N GLN A 338 38.99 23.74 -7.77
CA GLN A 338 39.81 23.69 -8.98
C GLN A 338 41.32 23.84 -8.70
N ASP A 339 41.67 24.63 -7.69
CA ASP A 339 43.03 24.83 -7.21
C ASP A 339 43.52 23.71 -6.28
N SER A 340 42.76 22.60 -6.18
CA SER A 340 42.98 21.48 -5.25
C SER A 340 42.85 21.84 -3.76
N THR A 341 42.33 23.03 -3.42
CA THR A 341 42.03 23.37 -2.02
C THR A 341 40.90 22.47 -1.50
N PRO A 342 41.09 21.75 -0.37
CA PRO A 342 40.04 20.94 0.23
C PRO A 342 38.95 21.83 0.85
N ILE A 343 37.70 21.40 0.73
CA ILE A 343 36.54 22.05 1.34
C ILE A 343 35.53 20.98 1.76
N SER A 344 34.99 21.11 2.97
CA SER A 344 33.96 20.19 3.45
C SER A 344 32.56 20.79 3.29
N LEU A 345 31.56 19.93 3.07
CA LEU A 345 30.16 20.36 3.02
C LEU A 345 29.74 21.09 4.30
N HIS A 346 30.21 20.63 5.46
CA HIS A 346 29.89 21.24 6.74
C HIS A 346 30.59 22.59 6.97
N ASP A 347 31.64 22.91 6.21
CA ASP A 347 32.34 24.20 6.31
C ASP A 347 31.56 25.35 5.64
N ILE A 348 30.52 25.02 4.87
CA ILE A 348 29.70 26.01 4.14
C ILE A 348 28.81 26.77 5.12
N LYS A 349 29.11 28.05 5.28
CA LYS A 349 28.34 28.99 6.11
C LYS A 349 27.24 29.64 5.29
N SER A 350 26.05 29.04 5.31
CA SER A 350 24.84 29.59 4.68
C SER A 350 23.60 29.20 5.48
N GLU A 351 22.53 29.99 5.37
CA GLU A 351 21.23 29.66 5.99
C GLU A 351 20.63 28.40 5.37
N TYR A 352 20.82 28.25 4.06
CA TYR A 352 20.46 27.06 3.31
C TYR A 352 21.59 26.67 2.37
N THR A 353 21.88 25.38 2.26
CA THR A 353 22.87 24.86 1.31
C THR A 353 22.15 23.94 0.32
N LEU A 354 22.23 24.26 -0.98
CA LEU A 354 21.79 23.33 -2.02
C LEU A 354 23.01 22.50 -2.45
N LEU A 355 23.03 21.23 -2.07
CA LEU A 355 24.03 20.27 -2.51
C LEU A 355 23.59 19.69 -3.86
N LEU A 356 24.36 19.97 -4.91
CA LEU A 356 24.13 19.53 -6.28
C LEU A 356 25.21 18.51 -6.68
N ILE A 357 24.84 17.25 -6.85
CA ILE A 357 25.72 16.22 -7.39
C ILE A 357 25.40 16.04 -8.88
N TRP A 358 26.35 16.32 -9.77
CA TRP A 358 26.11 16.42 -11.22
C TRP A 358 27.26 15.82 -12.04
N ALA A 359 27.07 15.65 -13.34
CA ALA A 359 28.12 15.17 -14.24
C ALA A 359 28.13 15.95 -15.58
N PRO A 360 29.30 16.22 -16.18
CA PRO A 360 29.43 17.02 -17.40
C PRO A 360 28.89 16.31 -18.66
N ASP A 361 28.82 14.98 -18.61
CA ASP A 361 28.31 14.09 -19.65
C ASP A 361 26.85 13.67 -19.43
N CYS A 362 26.17 14.21 -18.40
CA CYS A 362 24.77 13.92 -18.13
C CYS A 362 23.83 14.92 -18.84
N GLY A 363 22.96 14.40 -19.72
CA GLY A 363 21.95 15.20 -20.44
C GLY A 363 21.00 15.95 -19.50
N HIS A 364 20.41 15.24 -18.53
CA HIS A 364 19.51 15.83 -17.54
C HIS A 364 20.19 16.92 -16.69
N CYS A 365 21.50 16.79 -16.41
CA CYS A 365 22.24 17.85 -15.71
C CYS A 365 22.27 19.14 -16.56
N LYS A 366 22.57 19.03 -17.85
CA LYS A 366 22.61 20.18 -18.78
C LYS A 366 21.24 20.83 -18.93
N GLU A 367 20.18 20.03 -19.05
CA GLU A 367 18.79 20.52 -19.13
C GLU A 367 18.34 21.24 -17.86
N SER A 368 18.74 20.74 -16.68
CA SER A 368 18.36 21.32 -15.39
C SER A 368 19.12 22.61 -15.04
N MET A 369 20.31 22.82 -15.63
CA MET A 369 21.22 23.88 -15.20
C MET A 369 20.67 25.31 -15.36
N PRO A 370 19.95 25.67 -16.45
CA PRO A 370 19.32 26.99 -16.57
C PRO A 370 18.36 27.29 -15.43
N ALA A 371 17.54 26.32 -15.02
CA ALA A 371 16.61 26.47 -13.90
C ALA A 371 17.36 26.64 -12.56
N ILE A 372 18.44 25.89 -12.33
CA ILE A 372 19.29 26.02 -11.13
C ILE A 372 19.95 27.41 -11.09
N LYS A 373 20.44 27.92 -12.22
CA LYS A 373 21.02 29.28 -12.30
C LYS A 373 20.02 30.36 -11.98
N LYS A 374 18.81 30.28 -12.56
CA LYS A 374 17.73 31.21 -12.27
C LYS A 374 17.39 31.18 -10.79
N PHE A 375 17.18 29.99 -10.23
CA PHE A 375 16.95 29.79 -8.80
C PHE A 375 18.07 30.44 -7.96
N TYR A 376 19.34 30.20 -8.26
CA TYR A 376 20.42 30.77 -7.47
C TYR A 376 20.42 32.31 -7.51
N SER A 377 20.20 32.91 -8.68
CA SER A 377 20.17 34.37 -8.84
C SER A 377 19.08 35.04 -7.98
N GLU A 378 17.95 34.36 -7.78
CA GLU A 378 16.82 34.86 -7.01
C GLU A 378 16.96 34.62 -5.49
N TYR A 379 17.67 33.55 -5.08
CA TYR A 379 17.69 33.09 -3.68
C TYR A 379 19.05 33.27 -2.99
N LYS A 380 20.13 33.62 -3.70
CA LYS A 380 21.44 33.89 -3.09
C LYS A 380 21.38 34.99 -2.01
N SER A 381 20.72 36.10 -2.31
CA SER A 381 20.52 37.20 -1.36
C SER A 381 19.59 36.85 -0.19
N LYS A 382 18.84 35.75 -0.31
CA LYS A 382 17.97 35.18 0.74
C LYS A 382 18.69 34.10 1.58
N GLY A 383 20.02 33.98 1.46
CA GLY A 383 20.83 33.09 2.29
C GLY A 383 21.06 31.67 1.74
N VAL A 384 20.79 31.44 0.46
CA VAL A 384 21.07 30.16 -0.23
C VAL A 384 22.47 30.17 -0.83
N GLU A 385 23.25 29.13 -0.58
CA GLU A 385 24.52 28.84 -1.26
C GLU A 385 24.44 27.49 -1.99
N ILE A 386 25.03 27.41 -3.19
CA ILE A 386 25.10 26.15 -3.94
C ILE A 386 26.48 25.52 -3.73
N PHE A 387 26.47 24.25 -3.33
CA PHE A 387 27.64 23.39 -3.27
C PHE A 387 27.52 22.33 -4.36
N ALA A 388 28.18 22.55 -5.49
CA ALA A 388 28.14 21.68 -6.65
C ALA A 388 29.33 20.71 -6.64
N LEU A 389 29.05 19.41 -6.62
CA LEU A 389 30.03 18.33 -6.70
C LEU A 389 29.92 17.61 -8.05
N CYS A 390 30.96 17.73 -8.87
CA CYS A 390 31.06 16.93 -10.09
C CYS A 390 31.35 15.47 -9.72
N SER A 391 30.57 14.54 -10.25
CA SER A 391 30.65 13.13 -9.89
C SER A 391 31.77 12.38 -10.63
N LYS A 392 32.49 13.01 -11.56
CA LYS A 392 33.55 12.38 -12.36
C LYS A 392 34.80 12.12 -11.50
N THR A 393 35.44 10.98 -11.73
CA THR A 393 36.67 10.53 -11.06
C THR A 393 37.79 10.40 -12.09
N GLY A 394 39.05 10.47 -11.65
CA GLY A 394 40.21 10.51 -12.54
C GLY A 394 40.35 11.88 -13.22
N ASP A 395 40.24 11.92 -14.54
CA ASP A 395 40.30 13.18 -15.29
C ASP A 395 39.02 14.02 -15.09
N VAL A 396 39.17 15.09 -14.31
CA VAL A 396 38.12 16.04 -13.98
C VAL A 396 38.14 17.31 -14.84
N LYS A 397 39.05 17.42 -15.83
CA LYS A 397 39.06 18.55 -16.76
C LYS A 397 37.67 18.80 -17.41
N PRO A 398 36.92 17.76 -17.83
CA PRO A 398 35.58 17.97 -18.38
C PRO A 398 34.58 18.59 -17.40
N CYS A 399 34.75 18.40 -16.08
CA CYS A 399 33.91 19.07 -15.08
C CYS A 399 34.14 20.58 -15.14
N TRP A 400 35.40 21.00 -15.15
CA TRP A 400 35.77 22.43 -15.15
C TRP A 400 35.43 23.10 -16.49
N ASP A 401 35.63 22.42 -17.61
CA ASP A 401 35.17 22.90 -18.93
C ASP A 401 33.64 23.09 -18.96
N ALA A 402 32.89 22.19 -18.32
CA ALA A 402 31.43 22.32 -18.19
C ALA A 402 31.03 23.47 -17.24
N VAL A 403 31.76 23.70 -16.15
CA VAL A 403 31.54 24.86 -15.26
C VAL A 403 31.66 26.18 -16.03
N GLU A 404 32.66 26.27 -16.91
CA GLU A 404 32.87 27.43 -17.78
C GLU A 404 31.73 27.60 -18.79
N THR A 405 31.45 26.55 -19.57
CA THR A 405 30.47 26.60 -20.67
C THR A 405 29.02 26.73 -20.21
N LEU A 406 28.66 26.15 -19.07
CA LEU A 406 27.33 26.29 -18.47
C LEU A 406 27.21 27.56 -17.60
N GLY A 407 28.31 28.29 -17.40
CA GLY A 407 28.37 29.52 -16.62
C GLY A 407 27.99 29.31 -15.16
N MET A 408 28.66 28.37 -14.50
CA MET A 408 28.40 27.94 -13.12
C MET A 408 29.33 28.64 -12.11
N LYS A 409 29.93 29.78 -12.46
CA LYS A 409 31.03 30.41 -11.70
C LYS A 409 30.59 31.09 -10.40
N ASP A 410 29.29 31.31 -10.22
CA ASP A 410 28.76 32.14 -9.12
C ASP A 410 28.59 31.39 -7.79
N TRP A 411 28.85 30.08 -7.79
CA TRP A 411 28.71 29.18 -6.64
C TRP A 411 29.93 28.26 -6.46
N ILE A 412 29.91 27.46 -5.39
CA ILE A 412 31.04 26.59 -5.03
C ILE A 412 31.04 25.34 -5.91
N ASN A 413 32.02 25.22 -6.79
CA ASN A 413 32.23 24.02 -7.62
C ASN A 413 33.37 23.17 -7.09
N THR A 414 33.15 21.85 -7.05
CA THR A 414 34.08 20.89 -6.45
C THR A 414 34.15 19.59 -7.24
N THR A 415 35.23 18.85 -7.04
CA THR A 415 35.52 17.54 -7.63
C THR A 415 36.15 16.62 -6.58
N ASP A 416 36.08 15.31 -6.80
CA ASP A 416 36.82 14.32 -6.00
C ASP A 416 37.48 13.29 -6.94
N PRO A 417 38.58 13.67 -7.64
CA PRO A 417 39.19 12.85 -8.68
C PRO A 417 39.64 11.48 -8.17
N GLU A 418 40.12 11.42 -6.93
CA GLU A 418 40.59 10.19 -6.29
C GLU A 418 39.49 9.44 -5.52
N HIS A 419 38.25 9.97 -5.50
CA HIS A 419 37.11 9.40 -4.79
C HIS A 419 37.37 9.18 -3.27
N LYS A 420 38.21 10.04 -2.66
CA LYS A 420 38.62 9.95 -1.25
C LYS A 420 37.43 10.17 -0.30
N SER A 421 36.50 11.04 -0.68
CA SER A 421 35.32 11.36 0.13
C SER A 421 34.32 10.21 0.20
N ARG A 422 34.39 9.26 -0.76
CA ARG A 422 33.40 8.19 -0.95
C ARG A 422 31.97 8.70 -1.13
N PHE A 423 31.79 9.94 -1.60
CA PHE A 423 30.47 10.59 -1.71
C PHE A 423 29.44 9.74 -2.46
N ARG A 424 29.84 8.97 -3.49
CA ARG A 424 28.91 8.11 -4.24
C ARG A 424 28.24 7.05 -3.38
N ILE A 425 28.99 6.49 -2.41
CA ILE A 425 28.49 5.48 -1.47
C ILE A 425 27.67 6.17 -0.37
N ILE A 426 28.22 7.24 0.19
CA ILE A 426 27.64 7.96 1.33
C ILE A 426 26.29 8.59 0.97
N TYR A 427 26.15 9.11 -0.24
CA TYR A 427 24.94 9.77 -0.74
C TYR A 427 24.07 8.91 -1.67
N ASP A 428 24.34 7.60 -1.75
CA ASP A 428 23.66 6.65 -2.66
C ASP A 428 23.47 7.21 -4.09
N VAL A 429 24.58 7.67 -4.69
CA VAL A 429 24.57 8.34 -6.00
C VAL A 429 24.46 7.30 -7.11
N LYS A 430 23.23 6.88 -7.40
CA LYS A 430 22.88 5.95 -8.49
C LYS A 430 22.59 6.66 -9.82
N THR A 431 22.15 7.91 -9.78
CA THR A 431 21.82 8.76 -10.93
C THR A 431 22.21 10.21 -10.66
N THR A 432 22.39 11.00 -11.71
CA THR A 432 22.62 12.46 -11.64
C THR A 432 21.64 13.20 -12.57
N PRO A 433 21.23 14.45 -12.25
CA PRO A 433 21.61 15.21 -11.06
C PRO A 433 20.91 14.70 -9.79
N GLN A 434 21.57 14.85 -8.64
CA GLN A 434 20.92 14.76 -7.32
C GLN A 434 20.98 16.10 -6.63
N VAL A 435 19.85 16.50 -6.05
CA VAL A 435 19.72 17.76 -5.33
C VAL A 435 19.24 17.50 -3.90
N TYR A 436 19.92 18.11 -2.94
CA TYR A 436 19.51 18.19 -1.55
C TYR A 436 19.43 19.65 -1.14
N ILE A 437 18.44 20.00 -0.32
CA ILE A 437 18.38 21.30 0.36
C ILE A 437 18.61 21.05 1.83
N LEU A 438 19.64 21.70 2.35
CA LEU A 438 20.10 21.57 3.72
C LEU A 438 19.87 22.88 4.48
N ASP A 439 19.62 22.80 5.78
CA ASP A 439 19.62 23.98 6.65
C ASP A 439 21.05 24.39 7.09
N LYS A 440 21.13 25.42 7.94
CA LYS A 440 22.38 25.93 8.51
C LYS A 440 23.20 24.86 9.26
N ASP A 441 22.53 23.89 9.88
CA ASP A 441 23.12 22.77 10.64
C ASP A 441 23.30 21.52 9.75
N LYS A 442 23.13 21.69 8.44
CA LYS A 442 23.22 20.66 7.39
C LYS A 442 22.18 19.55 7.52
N ARG A 443 21.06 19.77 8.23
CA ARG A 443 19.92 18.86 8.23
C ARG A 443 19.26 18.87 6.86
N ILE A 444 18.92 17.68 6.37
CA ILE A 444 18.27 17.49 5.08
C ILE A 444 16.80 17.90 5.21
N LEU A 445 16.45 19.06 4.65
CA LEU A 445 15.07 19.55 4.61
C LEU A 445 14.28 18.88 3.48
N THR A 446 14.95 18.61 2.37
CA THR A 446 14.37 17.90 1.22
C THR A 446 15.47 17.34 0.31
N LYS A 447 15.09 16.41 -0.57
CA LYS A 447 15.99 15.75 -1.52
C LYS A 447 15.27 15.30 -2.78
N LYS A 448 16.05 15.06 -3.84
CA LYS A 448 15.59 14.56 -5.15
C LYS A 448 14.48 15.44 -5.76
N ILE A 449 14.62 16.75 -5.60
CA ILE A 449 13.72 17.76 -6.18
C ILE A 449 14.16 18.10 -7.60
N GLY A 450 13.21 18.19 -8.53
CA GLY A 450 13.49 18.68 -9.89
C GLY A 450 13.87 20.17 -9.88
N ALA A 451 14.79 20.58 -10.74
CA ALA A 451 15.31 21.95 -10.73
C ALA A 451 14.21 23.04 -10.88
N GLU A 452 13.17 22.77 -11.66
CA GLU A 452 12.03 23.68 -11.85
C GLU A 452 11.18 23.87 -10.58
N GLN A 453 11.21 22.90 -9.66
CA GLN A 453 10.44 22.92 -8.42
C GLN A 453 11.18 23.62 -7.27
N LEU A 454 12.46 23.95 -7.45
CA LEU A 454 13.29 24.56 -6.40
C LEU A 454 12.70 25.87 -5.83
N PRO A 455 12.17 26.81 -6.64
CA PRO A 455 11.57 28.03 -6.11
C PRO A 455 10.37 27.75 -5.21
N GLU A 456 9.42 26.90 -5.65
CA GLU A 456 8.23 26.55 -4.88
C GLU A 456 8.60 25.90 -3.54
N VAL A 457 9.53 24.95 -3.58
CA VAL A 457 10.02 24.25 -2.39
C VAL A 457 10.69 25.20 -1.41
N MET A 458 11.54 26.11 -1.89
CA MET A 458 12.21 27.08 -1.01
C MET A 458 11.24 28.07 -0.37
N GLU A 459 10.27 28.60 -1.11
CA GLU A 459 9.25 29.49 -0.55
C GLU A 459 8.40 28.77 0.51
N LYS A 460 8.12 27.48 0.32
CA LYS A 460 7.49 26.65 1.37
C LYS A 460 8.38 26.53 2.62
N LEU A 461 9.68 26.27 2.45
CA LEU A 461 10.63 26.17 3.56
C LEU A 461 10.76 27.49 4.33
N PHE A 462 10.76 28.63 3.65
CA PHE A 462 10.75 29.95 4.31
C PHE A 462 9.49 30.17 5.14
N ARG A 463 8.31 29.78 4.62
CA ARG A 463 7.04 29.88 5.37
C ARG A 463 7.05 29.01 6.62
N ILE A 464 7.57 27.79 6.53
CA ILE A 464 7.68 26.88 7.68
C ILE A 464 8.58 27.50 8.76
N LYS A 465 9.80 27.94 8.39
CA LYS A 465 10.73 28.60 9.33
C LYS A 465 10.12 29.85 9.98
N ALA A 466 9.37 30.65 9.21
CA ALA A 466 8.70 31.84 9.73
C ALA A 466 7.62 31.51 10.76
N ASN A 467 6.89 30.40 10.59
CA ASN A 467 5.87 29.96 11.54
C ASN A 467 6.50 29.40 12.82
N GLU A 468 7.55 28.60 12.72
CA GLU A 468 8.30 28.08 13.87
C GLU A 468 8.89 29.20 14.75
N THR A 469 9.24 30.34 14.14
CA THR A 469 9.76 31.50 14.85
C THR A 469 8.66 32.31 15.55
N LYS A 470 7.39 32.16 15.16
CA LYS A 470 6.25 32.83 15.78
C LYS A 470 5.66 32.06 16.96
N GLU A 471 5.86 30.75 16.99
CA GLU A 471 5.38 29.86 18.06
C GLU A 471 6.38 29.70 19.23
N LYS A 472 7.63 30.12 19.03
CA LYS A 472 8.66 30.23 20.08
C LYS A 472 8.74 31.66 20.59
#